data_AF-A0A9E5U195-F1
#
_entry.id   AF-A0A9E5U195-F1
#
_cell.length_a   1.000
_cell.length_b   1.000
_cell.length_c   1.000
_cell.angle_alpha   90.00
_cell.angle_beta   90.00
_cell.angle_gamma   90.00
#
_symmetry.space_group_name_H-M   'P 1'
#
loop_
_entity.id
_entity.type
_entity.pdbx_description
1 polymer ?
#
loop_
_entity_poly.entity_id
_entity_poly.type
_entity_poly.pdbx_seq_one_letter_code
_entity_poly.pdbx_strand_id
1 'polypeptide(L)'
;MRYQQTDKPLRRIARELGVDALVTGSVLRSGDRVQITAHLIDAATEEHLWAHRYEREVRNVLALQNEMVAAMTRQIRLQLTPQEQARLAGAPPVDPEAYEAYLKGRFFMNTMTPEGFERGLALMQWAIDKDPTNPLPHAGLAPAYSMMGHERFRLNS
;
A
#
# COMPACT_ATOMS: atom_id res chain seq x y z
N MET A 1 -8.05 8.05 -5.16
CA MET A 1 -6.84 8.77 -4.68
C MET A 1 -6.85 10.19 -5.24
N ARG A 2 -6.98 11.24 -4.41
CA ARG A 2 -7.26 12.63 -4.84
C ARG A 2 -6.11 13.33 -5.60
N TYR A 3 -4.90 12.80 -5.54
CA TYR A 3 -3.68 13.43 -6.09
C TYR A 3 -2.94 12.58 -7.14
N GLN A 4 -3.52 11.47 -7.61
CA GLN A 4 -2.85 10.54 -8.54
C GLN A 4 -2.70 11.08 -9.98
N GLN A 5 -3.48 12.10 -10.35
CA GLN A 5 -3.50 12.72 -11.69
C GLN A 5 -3.74 14.23 -11.60
N THR A 6 -3.06 14.90 -10.67
CA THR A 6 -3.22 16.34 -10.47
C THR A 6 -2.04 17.11 -11.04
N ASP A 7 -2.31 18.23 -11.71
CA ASP A 7 -1.29 19.19 -12.14
C ASP A 7 -0.87 20.14 -11.00
N LYS A 8 -1.35 19.89 -9.77
CA LYS A 8 -0.98 20.70 -8.61
C LYS A 8 0.51 20.53 -8.30
N PRO A 9 1.26 21.62 -8.08
CA PRO A 9 2.66 21.53 -7.67
C PRO A 9 2.76 20.79 -6.33
N LEU A 10 3.81 19.98 -6.17
CA LEU A 10 4.03 19.11 -5.00
C LEU A 10 3.97 19.91 -3.69
N ARG A 11 4.49 21.14 -3.69
CA ARG A 11 4.38 22.10 -2.58
C ARG A 11 2.96 22.42 -2.10
N ARG A 12 1.98 22.43 -3.01
CA ARG A 12 0.56 22.64 -2.64
C ARG A 12 -0.01 21.38 -2.02
N ILE A 13 0.31 20.21 -2.58
CA ILE A 13 -0.13 18.91 -2.08
C ILE A 13 0.42 18.68 -0.66
N ALA A 14 1.71 18.96 -0.43
CA ALA A 14 2.33 18.83 0.89
C ALA A 14 1.64 19.68 1.95
N ARG A 15 1.34 20.93 1.62
CA ARG A 15 0.66 21.88 2.51
C ARG A 15 -0.79 21.48 2.80
N GLU A 16 -1.51 20.98 1.81
CA GLU A 16 -2.87 20.45 2.00
C GLU A 16 -2.88 19.20 2.89
N LEU A 17 -1.80 18.40 2.85
CA LEU A 17 -1.65 17.18 3.66
C LEU A 17 -0.94 17.39 5.01
N GLY A 18 -0.32 18.57 5.23
CA GLY A 18 0.43 18.88 6.44
C GLY A 18 1.71 18.04 6.62
N VAL A 19 2.42 17.74 5.53
CA VAL A 19 3.62 16.87 5.53
C VAL A 19 4.86 17.61 5.05
N ASP A 20 6.02 17.27 5.62
CA ASP A 20 7.32 17.88 5.29
C ASP A 20 8.04 17.19 4.10
N ALA A 21 7.63 15.97 3.76
CA ALA A 21 8.16 15.23 2.62
C ALA A 21 7.06 14.40 1.95
N LEU A 22 7.16 14.24 0.63
CA LEU A 22 6.30 13.35 -0.13
C LEU A 22 7.07 12.11 -0.60
N VAL A 23 6.44 10.96 -0.49
CA VAL A 23 6.87 9.74 -1.18
C VAL A 23 6.03 9.59 -2.44
N THR A 24 6.70 9.53 -3.59
CA THR A 24 6.08 9.21 -4.87
C THR A 24 6.69 7.93 -5.42
N GLY A 25 5.95 7.25 -6.30
CA GLY A 25 6.49 6.05 -6.93
C GLY A 25 5.64 5.58 -8.08
N SER A 26 6.25 4.74 -8.91
CA SER A 26 5.62 4.07 -10.02
C SER A 26 5.90 2.58 -9.96
N VAL A 27 4.93 1.79 -10.38
CA VAL A 27 5.04 0.34 -10.47
C VAL A 27 4.76 -0.03 -11.93
N LEU A 28 5.70 -0.75 -12.54
CA LEU A 28 5.58 -1.32 -13.86
C LEU A 28 5.68 -2.84 -13.74
N ARG A 29 4.71 -3.57 -14.28
CA ARG A 29 4.76 -5.04 -14.35
C ARG A 29 4.89 -5.48 -15.81
N SER A 30 5.81 -6.41 -16.06
CA SER A 30 5.97 -7.08 -17.34
C SER A 30 6.12 -8.59 -17.11
N GLY A 31 5.06 -9.35 -17.41
CA GLY A 31 4.98 -10.77 -17.09
C GLY A 31 5.20 -11.05 -15.60
N ASP A 32 6.25 -11.83 -15.32
CA ASP A 32 6.66 -12.20 -13.96
C ASP A 32 7.68 -11.24 -13.34
N ARG A 33 7.96 -10.10 -13.97
CA ARG A 33 8.87 -9.07 -13.44
C ARG A 33 8.08 -7.84 -13.03
N VAL A 34 8.46 -7.27 -11.89
CA VAL A 34 7.96 -6.00 -11.38
C VAL A 34 9.14 -5.07 -11.19
N GLN A 35 9.00 -3.89 -11.77
CA GLN A 35 9.87 -2.76 -11.53
C GLN A 35 9.13 -1.75 -10.67
N ILE A 36 9.75 -1.34 -9.57
CA ILE A 36 9.25 -0.28 -8.70
C ILE A 36 10.27 0.85 -8.69
N THR A 37 9.83 2.05 -9.00
CA THR A 37 10.62 3.27 -8.81
C THR A 37 9.99 4.05 -7.66
N ALA A 38 10.79 4.43 -6.66
CA ALA A 38 10.32 5.23 -5.53
C ALA A 38 11.21 6.46 -5.37
N HIS A 39 10.59 7.59 -5.05
CA HIS A 39 11.22 8.87 -4.84
C HIS A 39 10.75 9.45 -3.51
N LEU A 40 11.68 10.02 -2.75
CA LEU A 40 11.40 10.86 -1.59
C LEU A 40 11.74 12.30 -1.99
N ILE A 41 10.78 13.21 -1.81
CA ILE A 41 10.87 14.60 -2.25
C ILE A 41 10.63 15.50 -1.04
N ASP A 42 11.52 16.48 -0.83
CA ASP A 42 11.34 17.53 0.18
C ASP A 42 10.19 18.45 -0.23
N ALA A 43 9.21 18.65 0.65
CA ALA A 43 8.05 19.47 0.33
C ALA A 43 8.36 20.96 0.24
N ALA A 44 9.38 21.45 0.94
CA ALA A 44 9.71 22.86 1.03
C ALA A 44 10.56 23.32 -0.15
N THR A 45 11.52 22.51 -0.60
CA THR A 45 12.46 22.81 -1.69
C THR A 45 12.12 22.13 -3.01
N GLU A 46 11.22 21.14 -3.01
CA GLU A 46 10.92 20.25 -4.15
C GLU A 46 12.13 19.42 -4.62
N GLU A 47 13.19 19.32 -3.81
CA GLU A 47 14.37 18.55 -4.13
C GLU A 47 14.14 17.04 -3.94
N HIS A 48 14.72 16.25 -4.84
CA HIS A 48 14.75 14.79 -4.71
C HIS A 48 15.76 14.39 -3.64
N LEU A 49 15.28 14.09 -2.44
CA LEU A 49 16.10 13.60 -1.33
C LEU A 49 16.65 12.20 -1.60
N TRP A 50 15.87 11.37 -2.28
CA TRP A 50 16.25 10.02 -2.64
C TRP A 50 15.43 9.50 -3.81
N ALA A 51 16.05 8.68 -4.66
CA ALA A 51 15.36 7.90 -5.65
C ALA A 51 16.03 6.54 -5.79
N HIS A 52 15.24 5.48 -5.93
CA HIS A 52 15.77 4.16 -6.22
C HIS A 52 14.84 3.36 -7.12
N ARG A 53 15.47 2.56 -7.96
CA ARG A 53 14.80 1.65 -8.88
C ARG A 53 15.09 0.23 -8.46
N TYR A 54 14.02 -0.52 -8.31
CA TYR A 54 14.04 -1.90 -7.90
C TYR A 54 13.44 -2.77 -8.98
N GLU A 55 14.08 -3.89 -9.29
CA GLU A 55 13.57 -4.85 -10.27
C GLU A 55 13.69 -6.28 -9.72
N ARG A 56 12.56 -6.97 -9.60
CA ARG A 56 12.49 -8.34 -9.10
C ARG A 56 11.39 -9.13 -9.79
N GLU A 57 11.39 -10.42 -9.55
CA GLU A 57 10.26 -11.27 -9.92
C GLU A 57 9.05 -10.97 -9.01
N VAL A 58 7.84 -11.08 -9.56
CA VAL A 58 6.56 -10.85 -8.85
C VAL A 58 6.53 -11.64 -7.54
N ARG A 59 7.09 -12.87 -7.53
CA ARG A 59 7.15 -13.71 -6.34
C ARG A 59 7.94 -13.14 -5.16
N ASN A 60 8.82 -12.17 -5.43
CA ASN A 60 9.63 -11.50 -4.43
C ASN A 60 9.17 -10.05 -4.18
N VAL A 61 7.99 -9.65 -4.65
CA VAL A 61 7.51 -8.26 -4.57
C VAL A 61 7.38 -7.76 -3.11
N LEU A 62 7.14 -8.66 -2.16
CA LEU A 62 7.10 -8.32 -0.74
C LEU A 62 8.48 -8.07 -0.15
N ALA A 63 9.44 -8.95 -0.45
CA ALA A 63 10.84 -8.70 -0.08
C ALA A 63 11.31 -7.37 -0.67
N LEU A 64 10.87 -7.06 -1.91
CA LEU A 64 11.11 -5.79 -2.55
C LEU A 64 10.45 -4.61 -1.84
N GLN A 65 9.20 -4.74 -1.46
CA GLN A 65 8.48 -3.72 -0.71
C GLN A 65 9.14 -3.49 0.66
N ASN A 66 9.55 -4.54 1.36
CA ASN A 66 10.24 -4.43 2.64
C ASN A 66 11.63 -3.80 2.49
N GLU A 67 12.37 -4.14 1.45
CA GLU A 67 13.65 -3.52 1.12
C GLU A 67 13.49 -2.03 0.80
N MET A 68 12.49 -1.69 -0.01
CA MET A 68 12.15 -0.33 -0.38
C MET A 68 11.67 0.48 0.83
N VAL A 69 10.75 -0.07 1.63
CA VAL A 69 10.32 0.53 2.89
C VAL A 69 11.52 0.70 3.80
N ALA A 70 12.39 -0.30 3.99
CA ALA A 70 13.59 -0.17 4.81
C ALA A 70 14.58 0.88 4.26
N ALA A 71 14.72 1.00 2.94
CA ALA A 71 15.58 2.01 2.31
C ALA A 71 15.03 3.43 2.47
N MET A 72 13.73 3.63 2.20
CA MET A 72 13.03 4.90 2.46
C MET A 72 13.08 5.23 3.95
N THR A 73 12.80 4.23 4.79
CA THR A 73 12.90 4.35 6.24
C THR A 73 14.32 4.70 6.65
N ARG A 74 15.39 4.16 6.03
CA ARG A 74 16.80 4.56 6.28
C ARG A 74 17.09 6.02 5.94
N GLN A 75 16.52 6.52 4.85
CA GLN A 75 16.66 7.93 4.46
C GLN A 75 15.85 8.86 5.35
N ILE A 76 14.68 8.40 5.83
CA ILE A 76 13.85 9.10 6.83
C ILE A 76 14.43 8.92 8.26
N ARG A 77 15.19 7.85 8.53
CA ARG A 77 15.76 7.37 9.82
C ARG A 77 16.89 8.21 10.39
N LEU A 78 17.00 9.47 9.98
CA LEU A 78 17.46 10.45 10.96
C LEU A 78 16.50 10.52 12.18
N GLN A 79 15.30 9.88 12.16
CA GLN A 79 14.30 10.02 13.24
C GLN A 79 13.51 8.77 13.76
N LEU A 80 13.83 7.51 13.44
CA LEU A 80 13.04 6.35 13.93
C LEU A 80 13.71 5.51 15.02
N THR A 81 12.90 4.98 15.94
CA THR A 81 13.35 4.23 17.12
C THR A 81 13.68 2.76 16.80
N PRO A 82 14.57 2.09 17.58
CA PRO A 82 14.95 0.68 17.37
C PRO A 82 13.76 -0.30 17.33
N GLN A 83 12.69 -0.01 18.07
CA GLN A 83 11.50 -0.86 18.16
C GLN A 83 10.71 -0.91 16.84
N GLU A 84 10.66 0.19 16.10
CA GLU A 84 10.01 0.27 14.78
C GLU A 84 10.80 -0.50 13.71
N GLN A 85 12.13 -0.61 13.89
CA GLN A 85 12.99 -1.36 12.98
C GLN A 85 12.77 -2.87 13.09
N ALA A 86 12.61 -3.39 14.31
CA ALA A 86 12.36 -4.81 14.56
C ALA A 86 11.02 -5.28 13.97
N ARG A 87 9.99 -4.42 14.02
CA ARG A 87 8.65 -4.73 13.47
C ARG A 87 8.65 -4.89 11.95
N LEU A 88 9.55 -4.22 11.23
CA LEU A 88 9.64 -4.27 9.77
C LEU A 88 10.50 -5.43 9.25
N ALA A 89 11.38 -6.00 10.07
CA ALA A 89 12.34 -7.03 9.67
C ALA A 89 11.74 -8.45 9.59
N GLY A 90 10.52 -8.66 10.08
CA GLY A 90 9.93 -9.98 10.31
C GLY A 90 8.73 -10.35 9.44
N ALA A 91 8.60 -9.83 8.22
CA ALA A 91 7.50 -10.24 7.34
C ALA A 91 7.80 -11.65 6.76
N PRO A 92 6.92 -12.64 7.00
CA PRO A 92 7.07 -13.96 6.39
C PRO A 92 6.97 -13.88 4.86
N PRO A 93 7.54 -14.86 4.13
CA PRO A 93 7.23 -15.03 2.72
C PRO A 93 5.72 -15.29 2.55
N VAL A 94 5.10 -14.64 1.58
CA VAL A 94 3.67 -14.76 1.28
C VAL A 94 3.52 -15.28 -0.14
N ASP A 95 2.46 -16.04 -0.39
CA ASP A 95 2.11 -16.41 -1.75
C ASP A 95 1.88 -15.16 -2.64
N PRO A 96 2.50 -15.06 -3.83
CA PRO A 96 2.43 -13.86 -4.67
C PRO A 96 1.03 -13.60 -5.22
N GLU A 97 0.27 -14.65 -5.52
CA GLU A 97 -1.13 -14.54 -5.97
C GLU A 97 -2.02 -14.07 -4.83
N ALA A 98 -1.81 -14.61 -3.61
CA ALA A 98 -2.50 -14.14 -2.41
C ALA A 98 -2.20 -12.67 -2.11
N TYR A 99 -0.95 -12.23 -2.32
CA TYR A 99 -0.59 -10.84 -2.09
C TYR A 99 -1.17 -9.91 -3.15
N GLU A 100 -1.16 -10.31 -4.43
CA GLU A 100 -1.82 -9.56 -5.50
C GLU A 100 -3.33 -9.44 -5.25
N ALA A 101 -3.98 -10.52 -4.80
CA ALA A 101 -5.37 -10.55 -4.39
C ALA A 101 -5.66 -9.52 -3.28
N TYR A 102 -4.84 -9.52 -2.24
CA TYR A 102 -4.92 -8.58 -1.14
C TYR A 102 -4.80 -7.11 -1.61
N LEU A 103 -3.82 -6.80 -2.46
CA LEU A 103 -3.65 -5.44 -2.97
C LEU A 103 -4.85 -5.00 -3.83
N LYS A 104 -5.35 -5.87 -4.71
CA LYS A 104 -6.55 -5.59 -5.51
C LYS A 104 -7.78 -5.40 -4.63
N GLY A 105 -7.97 -6.24 -3.62
CA GLY A 105 -9.13 -6.11 -2.74
C GLY A 105 -9.10 -4.81 -1.95
N ARG A 106 -7.93 -4.38 -1.45
CA ARG A 106 -7.77 -3.04 -0.82
C ARG A 106 -8.10 -1.90 -1.77
N PHE A 107 -7.70 -2.01 -3.04
CA PHE A 107 -8.04 -1.02 -4.05
C PHE A 107 -9.56 -0.88 -4.20
N PHE A 108 -10.28 -1.99 -4.35
CA PHE A 108 -11.74 -1.96 -4.47
C PHE A 108 -12.43 -1.48 -3.19
N MET A 109 -11.95 -1.85 -2.00
CA MET A 109 -12.51 -1.33 -0.74
C MET A 109 -12.33 0.20 -0.60
N ASN A 110 -11.24 0.74 -1.15
CA ASN A 110 -10.98 2.18 -1.14
C ASN A 110 -11.87 2.98 -2.11
N THR A 111 -12.65 2.34 -2.99
CA THR A 111 -13.65 3.06 -3.80
C THR A 111 -14.86 3.48 -2.97
N MET A 112 -15.04 2.88 -1.78
CA MET A 112 -16.15 3.16 -0.86
C MET A 112 -17.54 3.04 -1.51
N THR A 113 -17.71 2.09 -2.44
CA THR A 113 -19.00 1.74 -3.03
C THR A 113 -19.40 0.32 -2.63
N PRO A 114 -20.70 -0.03 -2.61
CA PRO A 114 -21.16 -1.38 -2.32
C PRO A 114 -20.47 -2.44 -3.18
N GLU A 115 -20.33 -2.21 -4.49
CA GLU A 115 -19.67 -3.12 -5.42
C GLU A 115 -18.16 -3.20 -5.17
N GLY A 116 -17.55 -2.11 -4.71
CA GLY A 116 -16.15 -2.06 -4.30
C GLY A 116 -15.89 -2.91 -3.05
N PHE A 117 -16.81 -2.86 -2.08
CA PHE A 117 -16.73 -3.71 -0.89
C PHE A 117 -16.97 -5.19 -1.22
N GLU A 118 -17.95 -5.51 -2.06
CA GLU A 118 -18.23 -6.89 -2.49
C GLU A 118 -17.04 -7.51 -3.23
N ARG A 119 -16.49 -6.80 -4.22
CA ARG A 119 -15.28 -7.25 -4.94
C ARG A 119 -14.08 -7.33 -4.01
N GLY A 120 -13.94 -6.35 -3.12
CA GLY A 120 -12.89 -6.32 -2.10
C GLY A 120 -12.90 -7.56 -1.21
N LEU A 121 -14.07 -7.94 -0.72
CA LEU A 121 -14.30 -9.14 0.09
C LEU A 121 -13.98 -10.43 -0.65
N ALA A 122 -14.47 -10.57 -1.89
CA ALA A 122 -14.18 -11.76 -2.71
C ALA A 122 -12.67 -11.94 -2.92
N LEU A 123 -11.95 -10.84 -3.14
CA LEU A 123 -10.50 -10.85 -3.28
C LEU A 123 -9.77 -11.12 -1.96
N MET A 124 -10.28 -10.64 -0.83
CA MET A 124 -9.73 -11.01 0.49
C MET A 124 -9.92 -12.49 0.77
N GLN A 125 -11.10 -13.05 0.48
CA GLN A 125 -11.34 -14.48 0.65
C GLN A 125 -10.43 -15.31 -0.24
N TRP A 126 -10.28 -14.92 -1.51
CA TRP A 126 -9.36 -15.61 -2.43
C TRP A 126 -7.90 -15.53 -1.94
N ALA A 127 -7.49 -14.40 -1.36
CA ALA A 127 -6.16 -14.27 -0.75
C ALA A 127 -5.97 -15.22 0.44
N ILE A 128 -6.99 -15.38 1.29
CA ILE A 128 -6.97 -16.30 2.44
C ILE A 128 -6.90 -17.76 1.97
N ASP A 129 -7.69 -18.12 0.96
CA ASP A 129 -7.72 -19.49 0.42
C ASP A 129 -6.36 -19.88 -0.18
N LYS A 130 -5.64 -18.90 -0.74
CA LYS A 130 -4.31 -19.08 -1.33
C LYS A 130 -3.19 -19.11 -0.31
N ASP A 131 -3.23 -18.24 0.69
CA ASP A 131 -2.27 -18.22 1.80
C ASP A 131 -2.99 -17.99 3.13
N PRO A 132 -3.42 -19.08 3.79
CA PRO A 132 -4.09 -18.99 5.08
C PRO A 132 -3.19 -18.42 6.19
N THR A 133 -1.88 -18.45 6.00
CA THR A 133 -0.91 -17.98 6.99
C THR A 133 -0.66 -16.48 6.92
N ASN A 134 -1.13 -15.82 5.85
CA ASN A 134 -1.00 -14.38 5.69
C ASN A 134 -2.02 -13.63 6.58
N PRO A 135 -1.56 -12.80 7.54
CA PRO A 135 -2.45 -12.06 8.41
C PRO A 135 -3.12 -10.85 7.72
N LEU A 136 -2.60 -10.38 6.59
CA LEU A 136 -3.04 -9.13 5.96
C LEU A 136 -4.48 -9.20 5.39
N PRO A 137 -4.90 -10.26 4.67
CA PRO A 137 -6.27 -10.38 4.18
C PRO A 137 -7.30 -10.48 5.30
N HIS A 138 -6.97 -11.20 6.38
CA HIS A 138 -7.82 -11.33 7.55
C HIS A 138 -8.11 -9.97 8.20
N ALA A 139 -7.09 -9.12 8.34
CA ALA A 139 -7.27 -7.74 8.81
C ALA A 139 -8.09 -6.87 7.83
N GLY A 140 -8.01 -7.17 6.52
CA GLY A 140 -8.80 -6.51 5.48
C GLY A 140 -10.29 -6.80 5.55
N LEU A 141 -10.73 -7.94 6.11
CA LEU A 141 -12.15 -8.29 6.24
C LEU A 141 -12.92 -7.40 7.22
N ALA A 142 -12.26 -6.95 8.31
CA ALA A 142 -12.90 -6.17 9.37
C ALA A 142 -13.59 -4.87 8.87
N PRO A 143 -12.92 -3.98 8.11
CA PRO A 143 -13.58 -2.76 7.61
C PRO A 143 -14.73 -3.04 6.63
N ALA A 144 -14.69 -4.13 5.86
CA ALA A 144 -15.83 -4.52 5.01
C ALA A 144 -17.06 -4.92 5.83
N TYR A 145 -16.88 -5.75 6.86
CA TYR A 145 -17.98 -6.19 7.69
C TYR A 145 -18.59 -5.04 8.49
N SER A 146 -17.77 -4.10 8.99
CA SER A 146 -18.27 -2.90 9.66
C SER A 146 -19.11 -2.02 8.73
N MET A 147 -18.72 -1.87 7.45
CA MET A 147 -19.47 -1.04 6.49
C MET A 147 -20.76 -1.72 6.02
N MET A 148 -20.73 -3.01 5.69
CA MET A 148 -21.94 -3.78 5.32
C MET A 148 -22.94 -3.87 6.47
N GLY A 149 -22.45 -3.96 7.71
CA GLY A 149 -23.28 -3.86 8.90
C GLY A 149 -24.03 -2.52 8.96
N HIS A 150 -23.34 -1.42 8.63
CA HIS A 150 -23.91 -0.07 8.64
C HIS A 150 -24.92 0.19 7.51
N GLU A 151 -24.70 -0.37 6.31
CA GLU A 151 -25.64 -0.28 5.17
C GLU A 151 -26.96 -1.03 5.44
N ARG A 152 -26.90 -2.19 6.09
CA ARG A 152 -28.10 -2.94 6.50
C ARG A 152 -29.00 -2.19 7.48
N PHE A 153 -28.44 -1.31 8.31
CA PHE A 153 -29.22 -0.46 9.21
C PHE A 153 -29.89 0.71 8.49
N ARG A 154 -29.36 1.17 7.35
CA ARG A 154 -29.86 2.34 6.63
C ARG A 154 -31.02 2.03 5.68
N LEU A 155 -31.19 0.77 5.29
CA LEU A 155 -32.28 0.29 4.44
C LEU A 155 -33.52 -0.17 5.23
N ASN A 156 -33.44 -0.20 6.57
CA ASN A 156 -34.52 -0.62 7.48
C ASN A 156 -35.06 0.54 8.35
N SER A 157 -34.78 1.80 8.00
CA SER A 157 -35.24 3.01 8.70
C SER A 157 -35.97 3.95 7.75
#